data_AF-A0A9E2RSZ9-F1
#
_entry.id   AF-A0A9E2RSZ9-F1
#
_cell.length_a   1.000
_cell.length_b   1.000
_cell.length_c   1.000
_cell.angle_alpha   90.00
_cell.angle_beta   90.00
_cell.angle_gamma   90.00
#
_symmetry.space_group_name_H-M   'P 1'
#
loop_
_entity.id
_entity.type
_entity.pdbx_description
1 polymer ?
#
loop_
_entity_poly.entity_id
_entity_poly.type
_entity_poly.pdbx_seq_one_letter_code
_entity_poly.pdbx_strand_id
1 'polypeptide(L)'
;MQWYVYLVTISATAALGWFASELLSRPLRAFFELRRKVLRQMFIAKSISFPKPRELAVSSREIRDYDQALRNVREAQRAFSNLGFRLLAFGENEPVASNVLVAVGLNPVAAGSRLIELSMAYTRPHMDRADLCNQVEKALRSNHPAPARARKWMTGWSFRAPATADL
;
A
#
# COMPACT_ATOMS: atom_id res chain seq x y z
N MET A 1 -53.36 13.70 -6.26
CA MET A 1 -52.94 12.40 -6.83
C MET A 1 -51.42 12.43 -7.09
N GLN A 2 -50.57 12.21 -6.07
CA GLN A 2 -49.09 12.25 -6.20
C GLN A 2 -48.36 11.11 -5.45
N TRP A 3 -49.09 10.22 -4.78
CA TRP A 3 -48.54 9.14 -3.95
C TRP A 3 -47.69 8.12 -4.75
N TYR A 4 -48.00 7.93 -6.04
CA TYR A 4 -47.23 7.06 -6.93
C TYR A 4 -45.82 7.59 -7.23
N VAL A 5 -45.60 8.91 -7.23
CA VAL A 5 -44.25 9.49 -7.44
C VAL A 5 -43.32 9.14 -6.29
N TYR A 6 -43.83 9.13 -5.05
CA TYR A 6 -43.06 8.71 -3.89
C TYR A 6 -42.72 7.22 -3.93
N LEU A 7 -43.65 6.36 -4.36
CA LEU A 7 -43.37 4.93 -4.50
C LEU A 7 -42.29 4.64 -5.55
N VAL A 8 -42.35 5.33 -6.70
CA VAL A 8 -41.36 5.19 -7.77
C VAL A 8 -39.99 5.72 -7.34
N THR A 9 -39.94 6.86 -6.65
CA THR A 9 -38.67 7.43 -6.18
C THR A 9 -38.02 6.56 -5.11
N ILE A 10 -38.78 6.08 -4.11
CA ILE A 10 -38.28 5.21 -3.04
C ILE A 10 -37.69 3.91 -3.63
N SER A 11 -38.45 3.26 -4.52
CA SER A 11 -38.00 2.01 -5.17
C SER A 11 -36.78 2.23 -6.08
N ALA A 12 -36.71 3.35 -6.80
CA ALA A 12 -35.53 3.72 -7.58
C ALA A 12 -34.29 3.96 -6.69
N THR A 13 -34.41 4.69 -5.59
CA THR A 13 -33.29 4.86 -4.63
C THR A 13 -32.87 3.55 -3.98
N ALA A 14 -33.82 2.66 -3.65
CA ALA A 14 -33.51 1.36 -3.07
C ALA A 14 -32.75 0.47 -4.08
N ALA A 15 -33.17 0.46 -5.34
CA ALA A 15 -32.49 -0.28 -6.40
C ALA A 15 -31.07 0.25 -6.67
N LEU A 16 -30.91 1.57 -6.69
CA LEU A 16 -29.59 2.20 -6.84
C LEU A 16 -28.68 1.91 -5.64
N GLY A 17 -29.22 1.94 -4.42
CA GLY A 17 -28.48 1.58 -3.21
C GLY A 17 -28.01 0.13 -3.22
N TRP A 18 -28.90 -0.80 -3.62
CA TRP A 18 -28.56 -2.21 -3.79
C TRP A 18 -27.44 -2.39 -4.83
N PHE A 19 -27.59 -1.78 -6.00
CA PHE A 19 -26.61 -1.89 -7.09
C PHE A 19 -25.24 -1.31 -6.71
N ALA A 20 -25.23 -0.17 -6.04
CA ALA A 20 -24.01 0.43 -5.51
C ALA A 20 -23.35 -0.49 -4.46
N SER A 21 -24.14 -1.12 -3.59
CA SER A 21 -23.63 -2.05 -2.58
C SER A 21 -23.01 -3.29 -3.21
N GLU A 22 -23.60 -3.86 -4.25
CA GLU A 22 -23.09 -5.05 -4.95
C GLU A 22 -21.76 -4.75 -5.65
N LEU A 23 -21.67 -3.59 -6.31
CA LEU A 23 -20.46 -3.11 -6.99
C LEU A 23 -19.32 -2.80 -6.03
N LEU A 24 -19.60 -2.20 -4.87
CA LEU A 24 -18.57 -1.84 -3.89
C LEU A 24 -18.17 -3.02 -2.99
N SER A 25 -19.04 -4.00 -2.79
CA SER A 25 -18.78 -5.15 -1.90
C SER A 25 -17.58 -5.98 -2.33
N ARG A 26 -17.43 -6.23 -3.65
CA ARG A 26 -16.32 -7.02 -4.20
C ARG A 26 -14.95 -6.33 -4.06
N PRO A 27 -14.75 -5.08 -4.53
CA PRO A 27 -13.47 -4.39 -4.42
C PRO A 27 -13.10 -4.11 -2.96
N LEU A 28 -14.08 -3.81 -2.10
CA LEU A 28 -13.81 -3.62 -0.67
C LEU A 28 -13.27 -4.90 -0.03
N ARG A 29 -13.85 -6.08 -0.33
CA ARG A 29 -13.31 -7.37 0.15
C ARG A 29 -11.89 -7.60 -0.35
N ALA A 30 -11.62 -7.35 -1.63
CA ALA A 30 -10.28 -7.49 -2.21
C ALA A 30 -9.26 -6.59 -1.49
N PHE A 31 -9.64 -5.34 -1.19
CA PHE A 31 -8.81 -4.43 -0.42
C PHE A 31 -8.55 -4.94 1.01
N PHE A 32 -9.57 -5.39 1.73
CA PHE A 32 -9.39 -5.93 3.09
C PHE A 32 -8.53 -7.20 3.11
N GLU A 33 -8.62 -8.05 2.08
CA GLU A 33 -7.70 -9.17 1.93
C GLU A 33 -6.26 -8.73 1.68
N LEU A 34 -6.03 -7.75 0.80
CA LEU A 34 -4.71 -7.17 0.55
C LEU A 34 -4.13 -6.57 1.83
N ARG A 35 -4.95 -5.80 2.58
CA ARG A 35 -4.58 -5.24 3.88
C ARG A 35 -4.18 -6.32 4.88
N ARG A 36 -4.95 -7.41 4.99
CA ARG A 36 -4.59 -8.56 5.86
C ARG A 36 -3.27 -9.21 5.43
N LYS A 37 -3.04 -9.38 4.13
CA LYS A 37 -1.79 -9.94 3.59
C LYS A 37 -0.59 -9.06 3.93
N VAL A 38 -0.74 -7.74 3.79
CA VAL A 38 0.31 -6.78 4.18
C VAL A 38 0.61 -6.86 5.66
N LEU A 39 -0.40 -6.74 6.53
CA LEU A 39 -0.20 -6.78 7.98
C LEU A 39 0.43 -8.11 8.43
N ARG A 40 0.03 -9.23 7.82
CA ARG A 40 0.65 -10.54 8.08
C ARG A 40 2.12 -10.57 7.67
N GLN A 41 2.44 -10.06 6.48
CA GLN A 41 3.84 -9.98 6.01
C GLN A 41 4.68 -9.05 6.89
N MET A 42 4.13 -7.93 7.37
CA MET A 42 4.81 -7.06 8.32
C MET A 42 5.07 -7.74 9.65
N PHE A 43 4.10 -8.51 10.16
CA PHE A 43 4.29 -9.29 11.38
C PHE A 43 5.39 -10.34 11.23
N ILE A 44 5.40 -11.08 10.12
CA ILE A 44 6.46 -12.06 9.80
C ILE A 44 7.81 -11.34 9.68
N ALA A 45 7.88 -10.25 8.91
CA ALA A 45 9.11 -9.51 8.70
C ALA A 45 9.69 -8.89 9.97
N LYS A 46 8.85 -8.50 10.94
CA LYS A 46 9.28 -8.03 12.25
C LYS A 46 10.02 -9.10 13.06
N SER A 47 9.73 -10.38 12.81
CA SER A 47 10.39 -11.51 13.47
C SER A 47 11.70 -11.95 12.80
N ILE A 48 12.02 -11.40 11.62
CA ILE A 48 13.25 -11.75 10.90
C ILE A 48 14.42 -10.94 11.47
N SER A 49 15.37 -11.65 12.09
CA SER A 49 16.65 -11.06 12.48
C SER A 49 17.47 -10.68 11.26
N PHE A 50 18.02 -9.46 11.27
CA PHE A 50 18.86 -9.01 10.16
C PHE A 50 20.22 -9.72 10.15
N PRO A 51 20.78 -9.97 8.96
CA PRO A 51 22.12 -10.48 8.86
C PRO A 51 23.09 -9.48 9.50
N LYS A 52 23.91 -9.95 10.44
CA LYS A 52 25.06 -9.18 10.94
C LYS A 52 26.03 -8.92 9.78
N PRO A 53 26.86 -7.86 9.84
CA PRO A 53 27.92 -7.64 8.86
C PRO A 53 28.70 -8.93 8.58
N ARG A 54 28.90 -9.28 7.30
CA ARG A 54 29.61 -10.50 6.91
C ARG A 54 31.02 -10.57 7.50
N GLU A 55 31.63 -9.43 7.75
CA GLU A 55 32.95 -9.27 8.37
C GLU A 55 33.02 -9.81 9.81
N LEU A 56 31.86 -9.99 10.48
CA LEU A 56 31.78 -10.58 11.82
C LEU A 56 31.48 -12.08 11.80
N ALA A 57 31.21 -12.67 10.63
CA ALA A 57 30.93 -14.10 10.49
C ALA A 57 32.24 -14.85 10.24
N VAL A 58 32.90 -15.27 11.32
CA VAL A 58 34.21 -15.93 11.27
C VAL A 58 34.06 -17.44 11.14
N SER A 59 32.92 -18.00 11.57
CA SER A 59 32.64 -19.43 11.50
C SER A 59 31.71 -19.83 10.35
N SER A 60 31.87 -21.07 9.85
CA SER A 60 31.00 -21.64 8.81
C SER A 60 29.51 -21.64 9.19
N ARG A 61 29.20 -21.69 10.50
CA ARG A 61 27.84 -21.62 11.02
C ARG A 61 27.28 -20.20 10.88
N GLU A 62 28.05 -19.18 11.25
CA GLU A 62 27.66 -17.78 11.11
C GLU A 62 27.51 -17.35 9.65
N ILE A 63 28.34 -17.90 8.74
CA ILE A 63 28.20 -17.67 7.30
C ILE A 63 26.87 -18.23 6.79
N ARG A 64 26.50 -19.45 7.21
CA ARG A 64 25.23 -20.07 6.84
C ARG A 64 24.03 -19.31 7.42
N ASP A 65 24.13 -18.85 8.66
CA ASP A 65 23.09 -18.05 9.31
C ASP A 65 22.94 -16.68 8.63
N TYR A 66 24.06 -16.07 8.20
CA TYR A 66 24.08 -14.85 7.38
C TYR A 66 23.36 -15.06 6.04
N ASP A 67 23.68 -16.12 5.31
CA ASP A 67 23.06 -16.42 4.02
C ASP A 67 21.56 -16.67 4.16
N GLN A 68 21.13 -17.36 5.22
CA GLN A 68 19.73 -17.58 5.51
C GLN A 68 19.00 -16.27 5.83
N ALA A 69 19.59 -15.41 6.68
CA ALA A 69 19.02 -14.11 7.00
C ALA A 69 18.92 -13.20 5.76
N LEU A 70 19.92 -13.24 4.87
CA LEU A 70 19.90 -12.49 3.61
C LEU A 70 18.80 -12.98 2.66
N ARG A 71 18.58 -14.31 2.57
CA ARG A 71 17.47 -14.88 1.80
C ARG A 71 16.12 -14.43 2.34
N ASN A 72 15.92 -14.53 3.65
CA ASN A 72 14.68 -14.11 4.31
C ASN A 72 14.38 -12.63 4.06
N VAL A 73 15.39 -11.76 4.10
CA VAL A 73 15.26 -10.33 3.78
C VAL A 73 14.85 -10.10 2.32
N ARG A 74 15.47 -10.80 1.37
CA ARG A 74 15.12 -10.70 -0.06
C ARG A 74 13.70 -11.18 -0.33
N GLU A 75 13.27 -12.25 0.34
CA GLU A 75 11.89 -12.75 0.23
C GLU A 75 10.88 -11.74 0.78
N ALA A 76 11.14 -11.16 1.95
CA ALA A 76 10.32 -10.09 2.51
C ALA A 76 10.25 -8.87 1.58
N GLN A 77 11.39 -8.43 1.02
CA GLN A 77 11.45 -7.34 0.05
C GLN A 77 10.55 -7.60 -1.17
N ARG A 78 10.65 -8.79 -1.78
CA ARG A 78 9.82 -9.17 -2.93
C ARG A 78 8.34 -9.22 -2.55
N ALA A 79 8.01 -9.74 -1.38
CA ALA A 79 6.64 -9.77 -0.89
C ALA A 79 6.06 -8.36 -0.72
N PHE A 80 6.81 -7.43 -0.11
CA PHE A 80 6.37 -6.05 0.06
C PHE A 80 6.24 -5.29 -1.25
N SER A 81 7.20 -5.45 -2.17
CA SER A 81 7.14 -4.83 -3.50
C SER A 81 5.91 -5.32 -4.28
N ASN A 82 5.68 -6.64 -4.32
CA ASN A 82 4.52 -7.23 -5.00
C ASN A 82 3.18 -6.76 -4.39
N LEU A 83 3.08 -6.70 -3.06
CA LEU A 83 1.89 -6.19 -2.39
C LEU A 83 1.68 -4.69 -2.65
N GLY A 84 2.76 -3.91 -2.69
CA GLY A 84 2.71 -2.50 -3.02
C GLY A 84 2.19 -2.25 -4.44
N PHE A 85 2.70 -2.99 -5.42
CA PHE A 85 2.19 -2.93 -6.80
C PHE A 85 0.72 -3.35 -6.93
N ARG A 86 0.30 -4.39 -6.21
CA ARG A 86 -1.11 -4.81 -6.19
C ARG A 86 -2.04 -3.74 -5.61
N LEU A 87 -1.59 -3.00 -4.61
CA LEU A 87 -2.35 -1.88 -4.04
C LEU A 87 -2.43 -0.67 -4.97
N LEU A 88 -1.34 -0.38 -5.69
CA LEU A 88 -1.36 0.65 -6.75
C LEU A 88 -2.31 0.25 -7.89
N ALA A 89 -2.17 -0.97 -8.41
CA ALA A 89 -3.03 -1.49 -9.47
C ALA A 89 -4.51 -1.53 -9.04
N PHE A 90 -4.79 -1.82 -7.77
CA PHE A 90 -6.16 -1.71 -7.23
C PHE A 90 -6.68 -0.27 -7.29
N GLY A 91 -5.86 0.72 -6.90
CA GLY A 91 -6.23 2.12 -6.96
C GLY A 91 -6.48 2.64 -8.38
N GLU A 92 -5.75 2.10 -9.37
CA GLU A 92 -5.91 2.44 -10.79
C GLU A 92 -7.11 1.75 -11.45
N ASN A 93 -7.32 0.45 -11.16
CA ASN A 93 -8.39 -0.33 -11.76
C ASN A 93 -9.77 -0.04 -11.15
N GLU A 94 -9.83 0.36 -9.88
CA GLU A 94 -11.07 0.58 -9.14
C GLU A 94 -11.13 2.01 -8.55
N PRO A 95 -11.19 3.06 -9.38
CA PRO A 95 -11.09 4.45 -8.92
C PRO A 95 -12.24 4.85 -8.00
N VAL A 96 -13.44 4.29 -8.22
CA VAL A 96 -14.62 4.56 -7.38
C VAL A 96 -14.42 3.96 -5.98
N ALA A 97 -13.98 2.70 -5.89
CA ALA A 97 -13.70 2.06 -4.61
C ALA A 97 -12.52 2.73 -3.89
N SER A 98 -11.48 3.12 -4.64
CA SER A 98 -10.34 3.88 -4.12
C SER A 98 -10.78 5.20 -3.50
N ASN A 99 -11.64 5.97 -4.19
CA ASN A 99 -12.18 7.23 -3.67
C ASN A 99 -13.03 7.03 -2.41
N VAL A 100 -13.86 5.98 -2.37
CA VAL A 100 -14.63 5.61 -1.17
C VAL A 100 -13.70 5.26 -0.01
N LEU A 101 -12.65 4.47 -0.25
CA LEU A 101 -11.66 4.13 0.77
C LEU A 101 -10.95 5.40 1.28
N VAL A 102 -10.55 6.30 0.38
CA VAL A 102 -9.90 7.57 0.73
C VAL A 102 -10.84 8.45 1.56
N ALA A 103 -12.14 8.49 1.24
CA ALA A 103 -13.15 9.20 2.02
C ALA A 103 -13.29 8.63 3.46
N VAL A 104 -13.07 7.32 3.62
CA VAL A 104 -13.03 6.64 4.93
C VAL A 104 -11.64 6.72 5.59
N GLY A 105 -10.66 7.37 4.96
CA GLY A 105 -9.30 7.58 5.47
C GLY A 105 -8.28 6.52 5.06
N LEU A 106 -8.69 5.52 4.27
CA LEU A 106 -7.85 4.44 3.78
C LEU A 106 -7.35 4.77 2.37
N ASN A 107 -6.06 5.06 2.22
CA ASN A 107 -5.51 5.39 0.91
C ASN A 107 -4.70 4.19 0.34
N PRO A 108 -5.29 3.36 -0.55
CA PRO A 108 -4.61 2.20 -1.12
C PRO A 108 -3.36 2.58 -1.92
N VAL A 109 -3.42 3.69 -2.67
CA VAL A 109 -2.31 4.19 -3.49
C VAL A 109 -1.14 4.63 -2.62
N ALA A 110 -1.41 5.41 -1.57
CA ALA A 110 -0.39 5.84 -0.63
C ALA A 110 0.19 4.66 0.18
N ALA A 111 -0.63 3.69 0.59
CA ALA A 111 -0.13 2.48 1.23
C ALA A 111 0.76 1.65 0.29
N GLY A 112 0.38 1.55 -0.99
CA GLY A 112 1.14 0.85 -2.01
C GLY A 112 2.51 1.47 -2.27
N SER A 113 2.59 2.79 -2.42
CA SER A 113 3.86 3.51 -2.62
C SER A 113 4.80 3.37 -1.42
N ARG A 114 4.26 3.44 -0.19
CA ARG A 114 5.04 3.24 1.04
C ARG A 114 5.56 1.82 1.20
N LEU A 115 4.82 0.81 0.75
CA LEU A 115 5.29 -0.58 0.72
C LEU A 115 6.44 -0.78 -0.27
N ILE A 116 6.39 -0.11 -1.42
CA ILE A 116 7.49 -0.11 -2.39
C ILE A 116 8.71 0.59 -1.78
N GLU A 117 8.54 1.74 -1.13
CA GLU A 117 9.60 2.45 -0.42
C GLU A 117 10.24 1.57 0.68
N LEU A 118 9.42 0.88 1.47
CA LEU A 118 9.87 -0.09 2.47
C LEU A 118 10.67 -1.23 1.84
N SER A 119 10.24 -1.76 0.69
CA SER A 119 11.00 -2.78 -0.04
C SER A 119 12.39 -2.27 -0.49
N MET A 120 12.50 -0.98 -0.87
CA MET A 120 13.79 -0.37 -1.22
C MET A 120 14.67 -0.16 0.02
N ALA A 121 14.07 0.19 1.16
CA ALA A 121 14.77 0.34 2.44
C ALA A 121 15.41 -0.95 2.96
N TYR A 122 14.92 -2.13 2.56
CA TYR A 122 15.62 -3.40 2.85
C TYR A 122 16.98 -3.50 2.15
N THR A 123 17.17 -2.80 1.02
CA THR A 123 18.44 -2.73 0.29
C THR A 123 19.41 -1.72 0.91
N ARG A 124 18.91 -0.74 1.68
CA ARG A 124 19.72 0.35 2.26
C ARG A 124 19.93 0.16 3.77
N PRO A 125 21.19 0.11 4.25
CA PRO A 125 21.47 -0.08 5.68
C PRO A 125 21.04 1.07 6.61
N HIS A 126 20.82 2.28 6.06
CA HIS A 126 20.66 3.53 6.82
C HIS A 126 19.22 4.06 6.90
N MET A 127 18.24 3.36 6.33
CA MET A 127 16.83 3.76 6.44
C MET A 127 16.19 3.15 7.68
N ASP A 128 15.48 3.98 8.46
CA ASP A 128 14.72 3.52 9.62
C ASP A 128 13.50 2.71 9.18
N ARG A 129 13.67 1.39 9.18
CA ARG A 129 12.65 0.42 8.77
C ARG A 129 11.50 0.36 9.76
N ALA A 130 11.76 0.59 11.05
CA ALA A 130 10.70 0.61 12.05
C ALA A 130 9.76 1.79 11.79
N ASP A 131 10.33 2.94 11.44
CA ASP A 131 9.56 4.11 11.02
C ASP A 131 8.77 3.87 9.72
N LEU A 132 9.35 3.20 8.73
CA LEU A 132 8.62 2.87 7.49
C LEU A 132 7.51 1.84 7.74
N CYS A 133 7.74 0.84 8.59
CA CYS A 133 6.70 -0.09 9.05
C CYS A 133 5.57 0.65 9.76
N ASN A 134 5.90 1.56 10.69
CA ASN A 134 4.92 2.38 11.39
C ASN A 134 4.14 3.28 10.42
N GLN A 135 4.78 3.84 9.40
CA GLN A 135 4.12 4.66 8.38
C GLN A 135 3.17 3.85 7.50
N VAL A 136 3.56 2.64 7.08
CA VAL A 136 2.68 1.72 6.33
C VAL A 136 1.52 1.26 7.21
N GLU A 137 1.77 0.90 8.47
CA GLU A 137 0.71 0.53 9.42
C GLU A 137 -0.24 1.71 9.65
N LYS A 138 0.28 2.94 9.79
CA LYS A 138 -0.53 4.15 9.93
C LYS A 138 -1.39 4.41 8.70
N ALA A 139 -0.83 4.27 7.49
CA ALA A 139 -1.58 4.40 6.24
C ALA A 139 -2.67 3.33 6.07
N LEU A 140 -2.48 2.14 6.66
CA LEU A 140 -3.44 1.04 6.65
C LEU A 140 -4.40 1.05 7.85
N ARG A 141 -4.09 1.75 8.95
CA ARG A 141 -4.92 1.87 10.16
C ARG A 141 -5.72 3.17 10.23
N SER A 142 -5.30 4.23 9.53
CA SER A 142 -5.90 5.54 9.74
C SER A 142 -7.35 5.59 9.23
N ASN A 143 -8.29 5.68 10.18
CA ASN A 143 -9.56 6.42 10.03
C ASN A 143 -9.31 7.95 10.06
N HIS A 144 -8.10 8.41 9.69
CA HIS A 144 -7.69 9.79 9.85
C HIS A 144 -7.51 10.42 8.47
N PRO A 145 -8.28 11.47 8.11
CA PRO A 145 -8.12 12.14 6.82
C PRO A 145 -6.67 12.57 6.63
N ALA A 146 -6.12 12.27 5.45
CA ALA A 146 -4.75 12.55 5.09
C ALA A 146 -4.38 14.02 5.39
N PRO A 147 -3.24 14.31 6.03
CA PRO A 147 -2.80 15.69 6.23
C PRO A 147 -2.56 16.35 4.87
N ALA A 148 -3.02 17.60 4.74
CA ALA A 148 -3.07 18.41 3.51
C ALA A 148 -1.74 18.54 2.73
N ARG A 149 -0.61 18.08 3.27
CA ARG A 149 0.69 18.02 2.57
C ARG A 149 0.73 17.05 1.39
N ALA A 150 -0.16 16.06 1.33
CA ALA A 150 -0.21 15.12 0.20
C ALA A 150 -0.77 15.73 -1.09
N ARG A 151 -1.57 16.81 -1.02
CA ARG A 151 -2.11 17.49 -2.22
C ARG A 151 -1.02 18.21 -3.03
N LYS A 152 0.11 18.57 -2.41
CA LYS A 152 1.19 19.33 -3.06
C LYS A 152 2.04 18.47 -4.02
N TRP A 153 1.99 17.14 -3.88
CA TRP A 153 2.80 16.23 -4.72
C TRP A 153 2.10 15.83 -6.03
N MET A 154 0.80 16.12 -6.19
CA MET A 154 0.04 15.83 -7.42
C MET A 154 0.09 16.96 -8.48
N THR A 155 0.61 18.15 -8.15
CA THR A 155 0.77 19.26 -9.11
C THR A 155 2.22 19.53 -9.52
N GLY A 156 3.18 18.74 -9.00
CA GLY A 156 4.62 18.98 -9.16
C GLY A 156 5.33 18.11 -10.20
N TRP A 157 4.62 17.35 -11.03
CA TRP A 157 5.20 16.59 -12.13
C TRP A 157 4.98 17.33 -13.46
N SER A 158 5.63 18.48 -13.63
CA SER A 158 5.91 19.04 -14.95
C SER A 158 7.18 18.38 -15.48
N PHE A 159 7.00 17.49 -16.44
CA PHE A 159 8.02 16.86 -17.27
C PHE A 159 9.00 17.93 -17.82
N ARG A 160 10.23 17.98 -17.30
CA ARG A 160 11.31 18.80 -17.90
C ARG A 160 12.09 17.89 -18.86
N ALA A 161 11.84 18.06 -20.15
CA ALA A 161 12.59 17.42 -21.21
C ALA A 161 14.09 17.81 -21.12
N PRO A 162 15.03 16.90 -21.44
CA PRO A 162 16.45 17.23 -21.51
C PRO A 162 16.70 18.14 -22.73
N ALA A 163 17.24 19.34 -22.47
CA ALA A 163 17.72 20.23 -23.50
C ALA A 163 18.95 19.59 -24.17
N THR A 164 18.88 19.47 -25.49
CA THR A 164 20.01 19.18 -26.38
C THR A 164 21.05 20.29 -26.25
N ALA A 165 22.27 19.93 -25.86
CA ALA A 165 23.42 20.81 -25.92
C ALA A 165 24.06 20.68 -27.30
N ASP A 166 23.76 21.65 -28.17
CA ASP A 166 24.65 22.01 -29.27
C ASP A 166 25.65 23.04 -28.74
N LEU A 167 26.93 22.70 -28.80
CA LEU A 167 28.12 23.51 -29.13
C LEU A 167 29.40 22.80 -28.64
#